data_AF-A0A951TQX7-F1
#
_entry.id   AF-A0A951TQX7-F1
#
_cell.length_a   1.000
_cell.length_b   1.000
_cell.length_c   1.000
_cell.angle_alpha   90.00
_cell.angle_beta   90.00
_cell.angle_gamma   90.00
#
_symmetry.space_group_name_H-M   'P 1'
#
loop_
_entity.id
_entity.type
_entity.pdbx_description
1 polymer ?
#
loop_
_entity_poly.entity_id
_entity_poly.type
_entity_poly.pdbx_seq_one_letter_code
_entity_poly.pdbx_strand_id
1 'polypeptide(L)'
;MPIPRAAAYIGAPIRRGPRRPGRTRPSNPSHGSRILNETTERLIALQDLLQLKSDIEETSYEELGFEKPDVEAIETEIESLREEISPAVLRRYERIAGKYSRPLVPVRRGVCYGCFVRFPTARISELSEETPTTCESCGRLLYQIP
;
A
#
# COMPACT_ATOMS: atom_id res chain seq x y z
N MET A 1 -5.73 60.10 -11.92
CA MET A 1 -4.90 60.15 -10.70
C MET A 1 -4.28 58.77 -10.48
N PRO A 2 -2.97 58.67 -10.18
CA PRO A 2 -2.23 57.42 -10.24
C PRO A 2 -2.40 56.57 -8.96
N ILE A 3 -2.37 55.26 -9.14
CA ILE A 3 -2.43 54.23 -8.09
C ILE A 3 -1.11 54.27 -7.29
N PRO A 4 -1.11 54.32 -5.95
CA PRO A 4 0.14 54.33 -5.18
C PRO A 4 0.84 52.96 -5.27
N ARG A 5 2.16 53.00 -5.54
CA ARG A 5 3.05 51.84 -5.66
C ARG A 5 3.18 51.11 -4.32
N ALA A 6 3.11 49.79 -4.36
CA ALA A 6 3.30 48.89 -3.23
C ALA A 6 4.61 49.18 -2.49
N ALA A 7 4.52 49.37 -1.17
CA ALA A 7 5.66 49.44 -0.28
C ALA A 7 6.22 48.02 -0.05
N ALA A 8 7.53 47.88 -0.26
CA ALA A 8 8.28 46.66 0.00
C ALA A 8 8.24 46.32 1.51
N TYR A 9 7.59 45.20 1.86
CA TYR A 9 7.68 44.61 3.20
C TYR A 9 9.03 43.90 3.35
N ILE A 10 10.02 44.65 3.84
CA ILE A 10 11.31 44.11 4.24
C ILE A 10 11.25 43.81 5.75
N GLY A 11 11.27 42.51 6.08
CA GLY A 11 11.86 41.99 7.31
C GLY A 11 11.18 42.31 8.65
N ALA A 12 10.07 41.64 8.97
CA ALA A 12 9.68 41.46 10.37
C ALA A 12 10.48 40.27 10.97
N PRO A 13 11.18 40.43 12.11
CA PRO A 13 11.91 39.34 12.73
C PRO A 13 10.95 38.27 13.26
N ILE A 14 11.13 37.02 12.81
CA ILE A 14 10.38 35.85 13.29
C ILE A 14 10.72 35.65 14.77
N ARG A 15 9.82 36.05 15.67
CA ARG A 15 9.95 35.76 17.11
C ARG A 15 9.79 34.26 17.32
N ARG A 16 10.91 33.54 17.50
CA ARG A 16 10.90 32.13 17.91
C ARG A 16 10.31 32.04 19.32
N GLY A 17 9.08 31.53 19.43
CA GLY A 17 8.48 31.17 20.71
C GLY A 17 9.31 30.11 21.46
N PRO A 18 9.03 29.88 22.76
CA PRO A 18 9.78 28.92 23.56
C PRO A 18 9.78 27.54 22.91
N ARG A 19 10.94 26.89 22.85
CA ARG A 19 11.06 25.52 22.35
C ARG A 19 10.14 24.64 23.19
N ARG A 20 9.13 24.02 22.56
CA ARG A 20 8.30 23.02 23.24
C ARG A 20 9.22 21.94 23.82
N PRO A 21 9.04 21.53 25.09
CA PRO A 21 9.83 20.47 25.68
C PRO A 21 9.73 19.21 24.81
N GLY A 22 10.87 18.60 24.53
CA GLY A 22 11.00 17.51 23.58
C GLY A 22 10.12 16.33 23.99
N ARG A 23 9.15 15.97 23.13
CA ARG A 23 8.59 14.62 23.19
C ARG A 23 9.73 13.67 22.88
N THR A 24 10.07 12.82 23.83
CA THR A 24 10.92 11.66 23.58
C THR A 24 10.32 10.89 22.43
N ARG A 25 11.07 10.79 21.33
CA ARG A 25 10.71 9.97 20.19
C ARG A 25 10.68 8.53 20.71
N PRO A 26 9.55 7.82 20.69
CA PRO A 26 9.54 6.42 21.11
C PRO A 26 10.56 5.67 20.25
N SER A 27 11.48 4.99 20.91
CA SER A 27 12.49 4.13 20.31
C SER A 27 11.77 3.05 19.52
N ASN A 28 11.89 3.11 18.19
CA ASN A 28 11.31 2.12 17.30
C ASN A 28 12.06 0.80 17.51
N PRO A 29 11.40 -0.33 17.81
CA PRO A 29 12.10 -1.60 17.97
C PRO A 29 12.81 -1.97 16.67
N SER A 30 14.00 -2.53 16.85
CA SER A 30 14.91 -3.09 15.85
C SER A 30 14.15 -3.85 14.76
N HIS A 31 14.34 -3.42 13.51
CA HIS A 31 13.94 -4.19 12.33
C HIS A 31 14.91 -5.38 12.25
N GLY A 32 14.52 -6.49 12.90
CA GLY A 32 15.12 -7.78 12.64
C GLY A 32 14.91 -8.13 11.16
N SER A 33 15.90 -8.76 10.55
CA SER A 33 15.82 -9.33 9.21
C SER A 33 14.56 -10.19 9.09
N ARG A 34 13.51 -9.67 8.43
CA ARG A 34 12.21 -10.32 8.37
C ARG A 34 12.06 -11.05 7.04
N ILE A 35 11.69 -12.31 7.13
CA ILE A 35 11.26 -13.13 5.99
C ILE A 35 9.80 -12.77 5.74
N LEU A 36 9.41 -12.49 4.49
CA LEU A 36 8.00 -12.31 4.16
C LEU A 36 7.29 -13.64 4.41
N ASN A 37 6.11 -13.61 5.02
CA ASN A 37 5.33 -14.82 5.23
C ASN A 37 4.89 -15.39 3.87
N GLU A 38 5.02 -16.71 3.70
CA GLU A 38 4.61 -17.46 2.52
C GLU A 38 3.17 -17.14 2.07
N THR A 39 2.24 -16.93 3.02
CA THR A 39 0.85 -16.52 2.70
C THR A 39 0.79 -15.12 2.08
N THR A 40 1.64 -14.20 2.56
CA THR A 40 1.72 -12.84 2.01
C THR A 40 2.35 -12.85 0.63
N GLU A 41 3.38 -13.66 0.42
CA GLU A 41 4.03 -13.83 -0.90
C GLU A 41 3.03 -14.35 -1.94
N ARG A 42 2.26 -15.39 -1.60
CA ARG A 42 1.19 -15.91 -2.46
C ARG A 42 0.14 -14.85 -2.80
N LEU A 43 -0.26 -14.02 -1.84
CA LEU A 43 -1.22 -12.94 -2.10
C LEU A 43 -0.64 -11.83 -2.98
N ILE A 44 0.65 -11.54 -2.86
CA ILE A 44 1.34 -10.58 -3.75
C ILE A 44 1.35 -11.15 -5.17
N ALA A 45 1.76 -12.41 -5.33
CA ALA A 45 1.76 -13.09 -6.62
C ALA A 45 0.37 -13.11 -7.26
N LEU A 46 -0.66 -13.48 -6.48
CA LEU A 46 -2.06 -13.47 -6.93
C LEU A 46 -2.49 -12.08 -7.41
N GLN A 47 -2.15 -11.02 -6.67
CA GLN A 47 -2.47 -9.65 -7.06
C GLN A 47 -1.79 -9.24 -8.37
N ASP A 48 -0.52 -9.61 -8.55
CA ASP A 48 0.24 -9.23 -9.74
C ASP A 48 -0.22 -10.02 -10.98
N LEU A 49 -0.58 -11.31 -10.85
CA LEU A 49 -1.19 -12.08 -11.93
C LEU A 49 -2.56 -11.56 -12.34
N LEU A 50 -3.40 -11.17 -11.37
CA LEU A 50 -4.70 -10.55 -11.65
C LEU A 50 -4.55 -9.22 -12.37
N GLN A 51 -3.57 -8.40 -11.97
CA GLN A 51 -3.27 -7.15 -12.67
C GLN A 51 -2.79 -7.42 -14.10
N LEU A 52 -1.86 -8.36 -14.27
CA LEU A 52 -1.33 -8.75 -15.58
C LEU A 52 -2.45 -9.23 -16.51
N LYS A 53 -3.37 -10.06 -16.01
CA LYS A 53 -4.54 -10.51 -16.76
C LYS A 53 -5.39 -9.32 -17.22
N SER A 54 -5.71 -8.39 -16.32
CA SER A 54 -6.48 -7.18 -16.65
C SER A 54 -5.78 -6.35 -17.73
N ASP A 55 -4.47 -6.13 -17.59
CA ASP A 55 -3.68 -5.35 -18.54
C ASP A 55 -3.67 -6.01 -19.94
N ILE A 56 -3.63 -7.34 -19.99
CA ILE A 56 -3.70 -8.12 -21.24
C ILE A 56 -5.08 -8.01 -21.89
N GLU A 57 -6.15 -8.04 -21.11
CA GLU A 57 -7.53 -7.92 -21.61
C GLU A 57 -7.85 -6.51 -22.12
N GLU A 58 -7.27 -5.48 -21.49
CA GLU A 58 -7.44 -4.08 -21.88
C GLU A 58 -6.57 -3.69 -23.10
N THR A 59 -5.43 -4.37 -23.30
CA THR A 59 -4.52 -4.08 -24.41
C THR A 59 -4.97 -4.76 -25.70
N SER A 60 -5.21 -3.96 -26.75
CA SER A 60 -5.51 -4.48 -28.10
C SER A 60 -4.23 -4.93 -28.81
N TYR A 61 -3.78 -6.16 -28.56
CA TYR A 61 -2.58 -6.73 -29.19
C TYR A 61 -2.71 -6.87 -30.72
N GLU A 62 -3.93 -7.09 -31.21
CA GLU A 62 -4.25 -7.22 -32.63
C GLU A 62 -3.95 -5.93 -33.41
N GLU A 63 -4.31 -4.77 -32.83
CA GLU A 63 -4.03 -3.45 -33.42
C GLU A 63 -2.54 -3.10 -33.42
N LEU A 64 -1.80 -3.64 -32.44
CA LEU A 64 -0.37 -3.43 -32.29
C LEU A 64 0.46 -4.43 -33.11
N GLY A 65 -0.17 -5.43 -33.74
CA GLY A 65 0.51 -6.46 -34.52
C GLY A 65 1.34 -7.44 -33.69
N PHE A 66 1.05 -7.57 -32.39
CA PHE A 66 1.70 -8.53 -31.49
C PHE A 66 0.81 -9.73 -31.23
N GLU A 67 1.42 -10.88 -30.93
CA GLU A 67 0.70 -12.06 -30.47
C GLU A 67 0.20 -11.84 -29.04
N LYS A 68 -1.07 -12.16 -28.80
CA LYS A 68 -1.65 -12.03 -27.46
C LYS A 68 -1.02 -13.10 -26.54
N PRO A 69 -0.55 -12.72 -25.34
CA PRO A 69 -0.04 -13.69 -24.37
C PRO A 69 -1.13 -14.68 -23.95
N ASP A 70 -0.70 -15.89 -23.57
CA ASP A 70 -1.58 -16.99 -23.16
C ASP A 70 -2.28 -16.67 -21.82
N VAL A 71 -3.56 -16.32 -21.91
CA VAL A 71 -4.40 -16.01 -20.74
C VAL A 71 -4.80 -17.28 -19.99
N GLU A 72 -4.93 -18.43 -20.67
CA GLU A 72 -5.36 -19.68 -20.04
C GLU A 72 -4.31 -20.20 -19.05
N ALA A 73 -3.02 -20.07 -19.40
CA ALA A 73 -1.91 -20.37 -18.51
C ALA A 73 -1.93 -19.49 -17.24
N ILE A 74 -2.21 -18.19 -17.40
CA ILE A 74 -2.30 -17.24 -16.28
C ILE A 74 -3.48 -17.58 -15.37
N GLU A 75 -4.64 -17.92 -15.95
CA GLU A 75 -5.82 -18.33 -15.17
C GLU A 75 -5.59 -19.60 -14.36
N THR A 76 -4.87 -20.58 -14.94
CA THR A 76 -4.52 -21.83 -14.25
C THR A 76 -3.63 -21.55 -13.04
N GLU A 77 -2.63 -20.69 -13.18
CA GLU A 77 -1.74 -20.29 -12.08
C GLU A 77 -2.49 -19.52 -10.98
N ILE A 78 -3.40 -18.62 -11.37
CA ILE A 78 -4.28 -17.90 -10.43
C ILE A 78 -5.09 -18.87 -9.58
N GLU A 79 -5.67 -19.90 -10.20
CA GLU A 79 -6.49 -20.88 -9.47
C GLU A 79 -5.64 -21.75 -8.54
N SER A 80 -4.45 -22.18 -8.97
CA SER A 80 -3.49 -22.89 -8.11
C SER A 80 -3.14 -22.07 -6.86
N LEU A 81 -2.84 -20.77 -7.02
CA LEU A 81 -2.54 -19.88 -5.89
C LEU A 81 -3.75 -19.71 -4.96
N ARG A 82 -4.97 -19.68 -5.47
CA ARG A 82 -6.18 -19.60 -4.64
C ARG A 82 -6.39 -20.84 -3.79
N GLU A 83 -6.05 -22.03 -4.30
CA GLU A 83 -6.13 -23.28 -3.57
C GLU A 83 -5.10 -23.36 -2.43
N GLU A 84 -3.90 -22.81 -2.64
CA GLU A 84 -2.85 -22.78 -1.62
C GLU A 84 -3.10 -21.74 -0.51
N ILE A 85 -3.85 -20.68 -0.79
CA ILE A 85 -4.16 -19.64 0.20
C ILE A 85 -5.30 -20.10 1.11
N SER A 86 -5.14 -19.89 2.42
CA SER A 86 -6.21 -20.22 3.37
C SER A 86 -7.55 -19.54 2.99
N PRO A 87 -8.69 -20.27 2.99
CA PRO A 87 -9.97 -19.72 2.55
C PRO A 87 -10.43 -18.49 3.34
N ALA A 88 -10.04 -18.37 4.61
CA ALA A 88 -10.38 -17.22 5.45
C ALA A 88 -9.69 -15.93 4.97
N VAL A 89 -8.42 -16.03 4.56
CA VAL A 89 -7.64 -14.91 4.06
C VAL A 89 -8.07 -14.56 2.64
N LEU A 90 -8.29 -15.56 1.78
CA LEU A 90 -8.76 -15.36 0.41
C LEU A 90 -10.10 -14.60 0.37
N ARG A 91 -11.10 -15.05 1.16
CA ARG A 91 -12.39 -14.33 1.29
C ARG A 91 -12.23 -12.89 1.75
N ARG A 92 -11.20 -12.59 2.53
CA ARG A 92 -10.91 -11.22 2.98
C ARG A 92 -10.34 -10.38 1.86
N TYR A 93 -9.42 -10.95 1.10
CA TYR A 93 -8.81 -10.35 -0.08
C TYR A 93 -9.86 -10.03 -1.14
N GLU A 94 -10.69 -11.01 -1.54
CA GLU A 94 -11.71 -10.86 -2.59
C GLU A 94 -12.73 -9.75 -2.28
N ARG A 95 -13.17 -9.66 -1.02
CA ARG A 95 -14.08 -8.61 -0.56
C ARG A 95 -13.51 -7.20 -0.83
N ILE A 96 -12.20 -7.05 -0.71
CA ILE A 96 -11.51 -5.77 -0.89
C ILE A 96 -11.16 -5.57 -2.37
N ALA A 97 -10.85 -6.64 -3.10
CA ALA A 97 -10.63 -6.62 -4.55
C ALA A 97 -11.85 -6.07 -5.31
N GLY A 98 -13.07 -6.32 -4.83
CA GLY A 98 -14.27 -5.72 -5.40
C GLY A 98 -14.37 -4.19 -5.29
N LYS A 99 -13.53 -3.54 -4.48
CA LYS A 99 -13.50 -2.07 -4.29
C LYS A 99 -12.23 -1.41 -4.81
N TYR A 100 -11.13 -2.17 -4.88
CA TYR A 100 -9.81 -1.65 -5.19
C TYR A 100 -9.10 -2.58 -6.16
N SER A 101 -8.51 -2.02 -7.22
CA SER A 101 -7.65 -2.77 -8.15
C SER A 101 -6.47 -3.44 -7.44
N ARG A 102 -5.82 -2.73 -6.51
CA ARG A 102 -4.82 -3.29 -5.59
C ARG A 102 -5.35 -3.35 -4.15
N PRO A 103 -5.89 -4.50 -3.71
CA PRO A 103 -6.43 -4.67 -2.36
C PRO A 103 -5.35 -4.88 -1.29
N LEU A 104 -4.17 -5.40 -1.64
CA LEU A 104 -3.05 -5.65 -0.72
C LEU A 104 -1.94 -4.61 -0.93
N VAL A 105 -1.62 -3.87 0.13
CA VAL A 105 -0.64 -2.79 0.10
C VAL A 105 0.38 -2.89 1.24
N PRO A 106 1.61 -2.43 1.02
CA PRO A 106 2.60 -2.43 2.07
C PRO A 106 2.35 -1.35 3.12
N VAL A 107 2.81 -1.62 4.34
CA VAL A 107 3.03 -0.64 5.40
C VAL A 107 4.53 -0.49 5.66
N ARG A 108 4.99 0.77 5.69
CA ARG A 108 6.37 1.10 6.07
C ARG A 108 6.38 2.33 6.98
N ARG A 109 7.13 2.26 8.08
CA ARG A 109 7.22 3.35 9.08
C ARG A 109 5.85 3.85 9.59
N GLY A 110 4.86 2.95 9.63
CA GLY A 110 3.50 3.25 10.05
C GLY A 110 2.67 4.02 9.04
N VAL A 111 3.02 4.01 7.76
CA VAL A 111 2.27 4.66 6.69
C VAL A 111 1.64 3.61 5.79
N CYS A 112 0.33 3.73 5.53
CA CYS A 112 -0.37 2.94 4.52
C CYS A 112 0.04 3.41 3.13
N TYR A 113 0.60 2.54 2.28
CA TYR A 113 0.94 2.94 0.91
C TYR A 113 -0.26 2.97 -0.04
N GLY A 114 -1.45 2.58 0.44
CA GLY A 114 -2.69 2.71 -0.33
C GLY A 114 -3.41 4.06 -0.16
N CYS A 115 -3.35 4.69 1.02
CA CYS A 115 -4.01 5.99 1.28
C CYS A 115 -3.07 7.05 1.86
N PHE A 116 -1.80 6.74 2.07
CA PHE A 116 -0.76 7.62 2.61
C PHE A 116 -1.05 8.18 4.01
N VAL A 117 -2.05 7.63 4.72
CA VAL A 117 -2.37 7.98 6.10
C VAL A 117 -1.42 7.25 7.05
N ARG A 118 -1.02 7.96 8.11
CA ARG A 118 -0.18 7.43 9.18
C ARG A 118 -1.03 6.72 10.23
N PHE A 119 -0.70 5.46 10.52
CA PHE A 119 -1.33 4.70 11.59
C PHE A 119 -0.89 5.16 12.97
N PRO A 120 -1.80 5.09 13.98
CA PRO A 120 -1.42 5.20 15.37
C PRO A 120 -0.34 4.17 15.72
N THR A 121 0.67 4.57 16.50
CA THR A 121 1.81 3.70 16.84
C THR A 121 1.42 2.42 17.57
N ALA A 122 0.34 2.47 18.36
CA ALA A 122 -0.21 1.30 19.07
C ALA A 122 -0.71 0.21 18.12
N ARG A 123 -1.26 0.59 16.96
CA ARG A 123 -1.68 -0.38 15.93
C ARG A 123 -0.49 -1.00 15.21
N ILE A 124 0.59 -0.24 15.01
CA ILE A 124 1.80 -0.76 14.36
C ILE A 124 2.39 -1.94 15.12
N SER A 125 2.33 -1.92 16.46
CA SER A 125 2.75 -3.06 17.29
C SER A 125 1.81 -4.26 17.23
N GLU A 126 0.56 -4.07 16.78
CA GLU A 126 -0.44 -5.13 16.60
C GLU A 126 -0.43 -5.71 15.18
N LEU A 127 0.32 -5.12 14.23
CA LEU A 127 0.54 -5.76 12.93
C LEU A 127 1.33 -7.04 13.18
N SER A 128 0.60 -8.17 13.15
CA SER A 128 1.21 -9.48 13.13
C SER A 128 1.91 -9.71 11.79
N GLU A 129 3.09 -10.34 11.84
CA GLU A 129 3.81 -10.81 10.66
C GLU A 129 3.06 -11.99 9.98
N GLU A 130 2.13 -12.61 10.71
CA GLU A 130 1.47 -13.84 10.28
C GLU A 130 0.20 -13.60 9.45
N THR A 131 -0.54 -12.51 9.71
CA THR A 131 -1.83 -12.27 9.05
C THR A 131 -1.98 -10.83 8.53
N PRO A 132 -2.41 -10.65 7.27
CA PRO A 132 -2.66 -9.33 6.72
C PRO A 132 -3.75 -8.59 7.51
N THR A 133 -3.38 -7.42 8.02
CA THR A 133 -4.28 -6.56 8.80
C THR A 133 -5.01 -5.59 7.88
N THR A 134 -6.18 -5.06 8.26
CA THR A 134 -6.94 -4.11 7.44
C THR A 134 -6.67 -2.67 7.87
N CYS A 135 -6.53 -1.74 6.92
CA CYS A 135 -6.41 -0.31 7.18
C CYS A 135 -7.75 0.26 7.68
N GLU A 136 -7.77 0.92 8.83
CA GLU A 136 -8.97 1.58 9.37
C GLU A 136 -9.41 2.79 8.51
N SER A 137 -8.49 3.41 7.79
CA SER A 137 -8.77 4.61 6.98
C SER A 137 -9.32 4.28 5.59
N CYS A 138 -8.78 3.27 4.90
CA CYS A 138 -9.21 2.93 3.53
C CYS A 138 -9.74 1.51 3.37
N GLY A 139 -9.58 0.63 4.37
CA GLY A 139 -10.07 -0.74 4.29
C GLY A 139 -9.23 -1.70 3.46
N ARG A 140 -8.05 -1.29 2.94
CA ARG A 140 -7.12 -2.19 2.22
C ARG A 140 -6.39 -3.14 3.18
N LEU A 141 -5.97 -4.29 2.68
CA LEU A 141 -5.10 -5.22 3.42
C LEU A 141 -3.68 -4.68 3.45
N LEU A 142 -3.04 -4.89 4.59
CA LEU A 142 -1.71 -4.41 4.92
C LEU A 142 -0.82 -5.60 5.17
N TYR A 143 0.36 -5.56 4.59
CA TYR A 143 1.47 -6.41 4.97
C TYR A 143 2.66 -5.54 5.37
N GLN A 144 3.51 -6.09 6.22
CA GLN A 144 4.71 -5.41 6.65
C GLN A 144 5.85 -5.73 5.69
N ILE A 145 6.48 -4.68 5.13
CA ILE A 145 7.74 -4.86 4.41
C ILE A 145 8.84 -5.07 5.45
N PRO A 146 9.72 -6.09 5.27
CA PRO A 146 10.88 -6.28 6.12
C PRO A 146 11.82 -5.05 6.20
#